data_AF-A0A960LRE6-F1
#
_entry.id   AF-A0A960LRE6-F1
#
_cell.length_a   1.000
_cell.length_b   1.000
_cell.length_c   1.000
_cell.angle_alpha   90.00
_cell.angle_beta   90.00
_cell.angle_gamma   90.00
#
_symmetry.space_group_name_H-M   'P 1'
#
loop_
_entity.id
_entity.type
_entity.pdbx_description
1 polymer ?
#
loop_
_entity_poly.entity_id
_entity_poly.type
_entity_poly.pdbx_seq_one_letter_code
_entity_poly.pdbx_strand_id
1 'polypeptide(L)'
;MKAHEIFQHASPALIREMFHFLRTEQKDVYRTALATLAQGRKLRPVFVLKKSPEQQYAWLQKTTQLRGADGVDEHLLQLWLLKAHKPLLVAFLDGVGIEHDGEG
;
A
#
# COMPACT_ATOMS: atom_id res chain seq x y z
N MET A 1 4.47 -14.27 -8.62
CA MET A 1 5.16 -13.08 -8.09
C MET A 1 4.44 -12.68 -6.83
N LYS A 2 5.15 -12.55 -5.70
CA LYS A 2 4.60 -12.13 -4.40
C LYS A 2 4.71 -10.62 -4.25
N ALA A 3 3.86 -9.98 -3.43
CA ALA A 3 3.87 -8.51 -3.34
C ALA A 3 5.24 -7.94 -2.94
N HIS A 4 5.93 -8.51 -1.94
CA HIS A 4 7.28 -8.05 -1.60
C HIS A 4 8.28 -8.06 -2.77
N GLU A 5 8.12 -8.96 -3.75
CA GLU A 5 8.94 -8.98 -4.97
C GLU A 5 8.59 -7.78 -5.88
N ILE A 6 7.29 -7.43 -5.97
CA ILE A 6 6.84 -6.21 -6.66
C ILE A 6 7.46 -4.97 -6.01
N PHE A 7 7.44 -4.88 -4.68
CA PHE A 7 8.06 -3.76 -3.95
C PHE A 7 9.58 -3.69 -4.11
N GLN A 8 10.26 -4.81 -4.39
CA GLN A 8 11.71 -4.84 -4.66
C GLN A 8 12.04 -4.31 -6.06
N HIS A 9 11.16 -4.57 -7.04
CA HIS A 9 11.42 -4.23 -8.45
C HIS A 9 10.75 -2.93 -8.91
N ALA A 10 9.71 -2.46 -8.22
CA ALA A 10 9.01 -1.22 -8.55
C ALA A 10 9.91 0.01 -8.38
N SER A 11 9.67 1.04 -9.21
CA SER A 11 10.44 2.28 -9.11
C SER A 11 10.19 2.96 -7.76
N PRO A 12 11.22 3.53 -7.10
CA PRO A 12 11.04 4.24 -5.84
C PRO A 12 10.07 5.43 -5.94
N ALA A 13 9.97 6.04 -7.12
CA ALA A 13 9.03 7.12 -7.38
C ALA A 13 7.57 6.63 -7.30
N LEU A 14 7.27 5.51 -7.97
CA LEU A 14 5.93 4.91 -7.96
C LEU A 14 5.51 4.46 -6.56
N ILE A 15 6.43 3.83 -5.81
CA ILE A 15 6.14 3.39 -4.45
C ILE A 15 5.86 4.59 -3.52
N ARG A 16 6.59 5.70 -3.69
CA ARG A 16 6.32 6.92 -2.93
C ARG A 16 4.97 7.54 -3.28
N GLU A 17 4.60 7.58 -4.56
CA GLU A 17 3.30 8.05 -5.01
C GLU A 17 2.16 7.22 -4.42
N MET A 18 2.28 5.89 -4.45
CA MET A 18 1.33 4.98 -3.82
C MET A 18 1.19 5.25 -2.32
N PHE A 19 2.30 5.35 -1.59
CA PHE A 19 2.24 5.62 -0.15
C PHE A 19 1.70 7.02 0.17
N HIS A 20 1.96 7.99 -0.70
CA HIS A 20 1.36 9.31 -0.60
C HIS A 20 -0.16 9.23 -0.74
N PHE A 21 -0.67 8.59 -1.80
CA PHE A 21 -2.10 8.35 -2.01
C PHE A 21 -2.74 7.66 -0.79
N LEU A 22 -2.13 6.58 -0.29
CA LEU A 22 -2.65 5.86 0.87
C LEU A 22 -2.67 6.75 2.12
N ARG A 23 -1.66 7.60 2.31
CA ARG A 23 -1.62 8.54 3.42
C ARG A 23 -2.69 9.63 3.30
N THR A 24 -3.01 10.12 2.09
CA THR A 24 -3.96 11.22 1.90
C THR A 24 -5.40 10.72 1.87
N GLU A 25 -5.67 9.68 1.08
CA GLU A 25 -7.01 9.18 0.77
C GLU A 25 -7.44 8.01 1.67
N GLN A 26 -6.49 7.22 2.19
CA GLN A 26 -6.76 5.98 2.94
C GLN A 26 -6.09 6.00 4.33
N LYS A 27 -6.27 7.10 5.07
CA LYS A 27 -5.53 7.42 6.31
C LYS A 27 -5.53 6.30 7.35
N ASP A 28 -6.68 5.66 7.59
CA ASP A 28 -6.80 4.62 8.60
C ASP A 28 -6.07 3.34 8.19
N VAL A 29 -6.15 2.97 6.90
CA VAL A 29 -5.37 1.86 6.33
C VAL A 29 -3.88 2.16 6.43
N TYR A 30 -3.45 3.36 6.07
CA TYR A 30 -2.04 3.76 6.15
C TYR A 30 -1.51 3.68 7.58
N ARG A 31 -2.24 4.21 8.57
CA ARG A 31 -1.85 4.15 9.99
C ARG A 31 -1.82 2.71 10.51
N THR A 32 -2.79 1.89 10.12
CA THR A 32 -2.88 0.48 10.51
C THR A 32 -1.72 -0.32 9.91
N ALA A 33 -1.42 -0.13 8.63
CA ALA A 33 -0.29 -0.76 7.97
C ALA A 33 1.05 -0.45 8.67
N LEU A 34 1.31 0.82 9.03
CA LEU A 34 2.49 1.19 9.79
C LEU A 34 2.54 0.50 11.17
N ALA A 35 1.40 0.38 11.86
CA ALA A 35 1.34 -0.25 13.17
C ALA A 35 1.55 -1.76 13.10
N THR A 36 0.88 -2.45 12.18
CA THR A 36 0.99 -3.91 11.97
C THR A 36 2.41 -4.28 11.57
N LEU A 37 2.99 -3.58 10.60
CA LEU A 37 4.37 -3.82 10.19
C LEU A 37 5.37 -3.52 11.32
N ALA A 38 5.11 -2.51 12.16
CA ALA A 38 5.97 -2.22 13.30
C ALA A 38 5.93 -3.36 14.32
N GLN A 39 4.73 -3.89 14.61
CA GLN A 39 4.55 -5.04 15.49
C GLN A 39 5.24 -6.29 14.94
N GLY A 40 5.09 -6.60 13.65
CA GLY A 40 5.80 -7.72 12.98
C GLY A 40 7.33 -7.57 13.07
N ARG A 41 7.83 -6.34 13.09
CA ARG A 41 9.25 -6.01 13.32
C ARG A 41 9.65 -5.92 14.79
N LYS A 42 8.76 -6.28 15.73
CA LYS A 42 8.95 -6.18 17.20
C LYS A 42 9.28 -4.76 17.68
N LEU A 43 8.78 -3.74 16.96
CA LEU A 43 8.90 -2.33 17.30
C LEU A 43 7.59 -1.80 17.88
N ARG A 44 7.67 -0.90 18.87
CA ARG A 44 6.47 -0.19 19.32
C ARG A 44 5.96 0.72 18.19
N PRO A 45 4.68 0.61 17.74
CA PRO A 45 4.14 1.38 16.63
C PRO A 45 4.35 2.89 16.73
N VAL A 46 4.30 3.44 17.95
CA VAL A 46 4.48 4.88 18.22
C VAL A 46 5.81 5.43 17.67
N PHE A 47 6.87 4.62 17.61
CA PHE A 47 8.17 5.06 17.10
C PHE A 47 8.20 5.23 15.58
N VAL A 48 7.29 4.58 14.85
CA VAL A 48 7.12 4.75 13.41
C VAL A 48 6.08 5.84 13.14
N LEU A 49 4.96 5.83 13.86
CA LEU A 49 3.87 6.78 13.70
C LEU A 49 4.26 8.23 13.99
N LYS A 50 5.25 8.48 14.86
CA LYS A 50 5.78 9.82 15.16
C LYS A 50 6.83 10.35 14.17
N LYS A 51 7.31 9.52 13.24
CA LYS A 51 8.28 9.95 12.22
C LYS A 51 7.68 10.96 11.25
N SER A 52 8.52 11.76 10.60
CA SER A 52 8.06 12.62 9.51
C SER A 52 7.49 11.77 8.37
N PRO A 53 6.62 12.32 7.50
CA PRO A 53 6.06 11.58 6.37
C PRO A 53 7.13 10.88 5.52
N GLU A 54 8.19 11.60 5.16
CA GLU A 54 9.32 11.06 4.38
C GLU A 54 10.00 9.87 5.06
N GLN A 55 10.21 9.98 6.38
CA GLN A 55 10.79 8.89 7.17
C GLN A 55 9.84 7.69 7.28
N GLN A 56 8.52 7.93 7.30
CA GLN A 56 7.53 6.85 7.26
C GLN A 56 7.55 6.14 5.91
N TYR A 57 7.57 6.88 4.79
CA TYR A 57 7.63 6.28 3.46
C TYR A 57 8.90 5.44 3.27
N ALA A 58 10.06 5.99 3.65
CA ALA A 58 11.32 5.26 3.55
C ALA A 58 11.33 3.99 4.43
N TRP A 59 10.73 4.05 5.63
CA TRP A 59 10.62 2.90 6.51
C TRP A 59 9.63 1.86 5.96
N LEU A 60 8.47 2.31 5.47
CA LEU A 60 7.43 1.47 4.91
C LEU A 60 7.95 0.74 3.67
N GLN A 61 8.61 1.45 2.74
CA GLN A 61 9.24 0.87 1.55
C GLN A 61 10.24 -0.24 1.91
N LYS A 62 11.13 0.02 2.86
CA LYS A 62 12.10 -1.00 3.31
C LYS A 62 11.42 -2.22 3.93
N THR A 63 10.27 -2.03 4.58
CA THR A 63 9.60 -3.09 5.32
C THR A 63 8.70 -3.94 4.40
N THR A 64 8.02 -3.33 3.43
CA THR A 64 7.18 -4.06 2.45
C THR A 64 8.00 -4.87 1.45
N GLN A 65 9.31 -4.59 1.30
CA GLN A 65 10.23 -5.40 0.51
C GLN A 65 10.64 -6.72 1.20
N LEU A 66 10.30 -6.90 2.47
CA LEU A 66 10.65 -8.09 3.23
C LEU A 66 9.59 -9.18 3.05
N ARG A 67 10.02 -10.44 2.98
CA ARG A 67 9.09 -11.60 2.95
C ARG A 67 8.11 -11.66 4.12
N GLY A 68 8.46 -11.07 5.26
CA GLY A 68 7.66 -11.04 6.49
C GLY A 68 6.79 -9.79 6.63
N ALA A 69 6.28 -9.23 5.52
CA ALA A 69 5.35 -8.11 5.54
C ALA A 69 3.89 -8.53 5.87
N ASP A 70 3.67 -9.80 6.23
CA ASP A 70 2.42 -10.37 6.75
C ASP A 70 1.16 -10.06 5.92
N GLY A 71 1.29 -9.98 4.59
CA GLY A 71 0.19 -9.67 3.68
C GLY A 71 -0.23 -8.19 3.69
N VAL A 72 0.42 -7.35 4.50
CA VAL A 72 0.18 -5.89 4.50
C VAL A 72 0.63 -5.30 3.17
N ASP A 73 1.75 -5.78 2.62
CA ASP A 73 2.25 -5.41 1.30
C ASP A 73 1.22 -5.73 0.20
N GLU A 74 0.61 -6.91 0.24
CA GLU A 74 -0.46 -7.32 -0.68
C GLU A 74 -1.69 -6.43 -0.55
N HIS A 75 -2.15 -6.17 0.68
CA HIS A 75 -3.33 -5.35 0.93
C HIS A 75 -3.15 -3.90 0.49
N LEU A 76 -1.97 -3.30 0.76
CA LEU A 76 -1.67 -1.94 0.32
C LEU A 76 -1.69 -1.84 -1.21
N LEU A 77 -1.13 -2.83 -1.90
CA LEU A 77 -1.10 -2.87 -3.36
C LEU A 77 -2.51 -3.01 -3.94
N GLN A 78 -3.32 -3.93 -3.40
CA GLN A 78 -4.70 -4.14 -3.81
C GLN A 78 -5.51 -2.85 -3.65
N LEU A 79 -5.43 -2.21 -2.48
CA LEU A 79 -6.20 -0.99 -2.23
C LEU A 79 -5.79 0.15 -3.16
N TRP A 80 -4.48 0.32 -3.40
CA TRP A 80 -4.00 1.33 -4.34
C TRP A 80 -4.48 1.06 -5.77
N LEU A 81 -4.39 -0.18 -6.26
CA LEU A 81 -4.88 -0.53 -7.60
C LEU A 81 -6.38 -0.27 -7.75
N LEU A 82 -7.18 -0.64 -6.75
CA LEU A 82 -8.63 -0.49 -6.80
C LEU A 82 -9.09 0.96 -6.62
N LYS A 83 -8.45 1.72 -5.72
CA LYS A 83 -8.93 3.07 -5.35
C LYS A 83 -8.20 4.21 -6.07
N ALA A 84 -6.93 4.06 -6.43
CA ALA A 84 -6.21 5.09 -7.19
C ALA A 84 -6.46 5.00 -8.70
N HIS A 85 -6.78 3.80 -9.21
CA HIS A 85 -6.98 3.56 -10.64
C HIS A 85 -8.43 3.14 -10.97
N LYS A 86 -9.43 3.73 -10.30
CA LYS A 86 -10.86 3.46 -10.54
C LYS A 86 -11.25 3.48 -12.03
N PRO A 87 -10.80 4.46 -12.86
CA PRO A 87 -11.17 4.46 -14.28
C PRO A 87 -10.65 3.24 -15.04
N LEU A 88 -9.46 2.76 -14.70
CA LEU A 88 -8.88 1.56 -15.31
C LEU A 88 -9.65 0.30 -14.88
N LEU A 89 -10.04 0.23 -13.60
CA LEU A 89 -10.84 -0.87 -13.08
C LEU A 89 -12.21 -0.93 -13.73
N VAL A 90 -12.92 0.19 -13.81
CA VAL A 90 -14.22 0.30 -14.49
C VAL A 90 -14.09 -0.13 -15.96
N ALA A 91 -13.12 0.43 -16.69
CA ALA A 91 -12.89 0.05 -18.09
C ALA A 91 -12.58 -1.44 -18.27
N PHE A 92 -11.87 -2.06 -17.32
CA PHE A 92 -11.62 -3.48 -17.33
C PHE A 92 -12.91 -4.29 -17.13
N LEU A 93 -13.71 -3.94 -16.11
CA LEU A 93 -14.97 -4.62 -15.79
C LEU A 93 -16.00 -4.48 -16.91
N ASP A 94 -16.14 -3.29 -17.49
CA ASP A 94 -16.93 -3.02 -18.69
C ASP A 94 -16.49 -3.92 -19.86
N GLY A 95 -15.17 -4.03 -20.08
CA GLY A 95 -14.59 -4.83 -21.16
C GLY A 95 -14.82 -6.34 -21.02
N VAL A 96 -14.99 -6.84 -19.80
CA VAL A 96 -15.32 -8.25 -19.54
C VAL A 96 -16.81 -8.50 -19.28
N GLY A 97 -17.64 -7.44 -19.34
CA GLY A 97 -19.09 -7.53 -19.16
C GLY A 97 -19.54 -7.82 -17.73
N ILE A 98 -18.75 -7.42 -16.72
CA ILE A 98 -19.11 -7.55 -15.31
C ILE A 98 -19.86 -6.29 -14.88
N GLU A 99 -21.08 -6.44 -14.39
CA GLU A 99 -21.87 -5.32 -13.84
C GLU A 99 -21.23 -4.81 -12.54
N HIS A 100 -21.14 -3.48 -12.40
CA HIS A 100 -20.50 -2.83 -11.26
C HIS A 100 -21.15 -1.48 -10.93
N ASP A 101 -20.91 -0.98 -9.72
CA ASP A 101 -21.43 0.31 -9.22
C ASP A 101 -20.47 1.50 -9.43
N GLY A 102 -19.29 1.24 -10.02
CA GLY A 102 -18.24 2.24 -10.24
C GLY A 102 -17.24 2.40 -9.09
N GLU A 103 -17.38 1.61 -8.02
CA GLU A 103 -16.45 1.57 -6.87
C GLU A 103 -15.46 0.40 -6.91
N GLY A 104 -15.64 -0.51 -7.88
CA GLY A 104 -14.87 -1.74 -8.05
C GLY A 104 -15.64 -2.96 -7.62
#